data_AF-A0AAV8VH53-F1
#
_entry.id   AF-A0AAV8VH53-F1
#
_cell.length_a   1.000
_cell.length_b   1.000
_cell.length_c   1.000
_cell.angle_alpha   90.00
_cell.angle_beta   90.00
_cell.angle_gamma   90.00
#
_symmetry.space_group_name_H-M   'P 1'
#
loop_
_entity.id
_entity.type
_entity.pdbx_description
1 polymer ?
#
loop_
_entity_poly.entity_id
_entity_poly.type
_entity_poly.pdbx_seq_one_letter_code
_entity_poly.pdbx_strand_id
1 'polypeptide(L)'
;MHLSERELITLLMIRGYGDRIRSYEEAANLFNDTFPNRPPIAESTVQKTVCCFKQFGFIKDKPRTGRPKSATNEEKSVEVMQSFTENQYISVPKAAQEHGISTFSVPT
;
A
#
# COMPACT_ATOMS: atom_id res chain seq x y z
N MET A 1 -11.31 2.61 -9.98
CA MET A 1 -11.47 1.32 -10.69
C MET A 1 -10.40 0.40 -10.15
N HIS A 2 -10.79 -0.72 -9.53
CA HIS A 2 -9.83 -1.64 -8.90
C HIS A 2 -9.71 -2.86 -9.82
N LEU A 3 -8.50 -3.12 -10.31
CA LEU A 3 -8.18 -4.28 -11.13
C LEU A 3 -7.65 -5.38 -10.21
N SER A 4 -8.14 -6.60 -10.36
CA SER A 4 -7.57 -7.75 -9.66
C SER A 4 -6.15 -8.05 -10.16
N GLU A 5 -5.36 -8.74 -9.36
CA GLU A 5 -3.98 -9.12 -9.72
C GLU A 5 -3.92 -9.92 -11.04
N ARG A 6 -4.90 -10.81 -11.27
CA ARG A 6 -5.02 -11.55 -12.53
C ARG A 6 -5.28 -10.64 -13.72
N GLU A 7 -6.15 -9.66 -13.58
CA GLU A 7 -6.44 -8.67 -14.63
C GLU A 7 -5.23 -7.78 -14.89
N LEU A 8 -4.49 -7.40 -13.84
CA LEU A 8 -3.27 -6.62 -13.96
C LEU A 8 -2.16 -7.37 -14.70
N ILE A 9 -1.95 -8.65 -14.37
CA ILE A 9 -1.01 -9.53 -15.09
C ILE A 9 -1.45 -9.68 -16.55
N THR A 10 -2.73 -9.92 -16.79
CA THR A 10 -3.27 -10.06 -18.15
C THR A 10 -3.07 -8.76 -18.95
N LEU A 11 -3.26 -7.60 -18.33
CA LEU A 11 -3.04 -6.29 -18.95
C LEU A 11 -1.57 -6.08 -19.33
N LEU A 12 -0.62 -6.48 -18.47
CA LEU A 12 0.80 -6.42 -18.79
C LEU A 12 1.17 -7.37 -19.94
N MET A 13 0.59 -8.57 -19.97
CA MET A 13 0.79 -9.53 -21.08
C MET A 13 0.21 -9.00 -22.39
N ILE A 14 -0.95 -8.33 -22.35
CA ILE A 14 -1.57 -7.69 -23.52
C ILE A 14 -0.75 -6.49 -23.99
N ARG A 15 -0.18 -5.68 -23.10
CA ARG A 15 0.75 -4.60 -23.49
C ARG A 15 2.03 -5.18 -24.12
N GLY A 16 2.44 -6.34 -23.65
CA GLY A 16 3.61 -7.06 -24.11
C GLY A 16 4.82 -6.88 -23.18
N TYR A 17 5.68 -7.90 -23.17
CA TYR A 17 6.92 -7.96 -22.40
C TYR A 17 8.10 -8.11 -23.38
N GLY A 18 9.14 -7.30 -23.24
CA GLY A 18 10.29 -7.29 -24.17
C GLY A 18 10.05 -6.44 -25.43
N ASP A 19 10.40 -6.98 -26.62
CA ASP A 19 10.54 -6.21 -27.87
C ASP A 19 9.23 -5.87 -28.60
N ARG A 20 8.10 -6.49 -28.22
CA ARG A 20 6.78 -6.20 -28.79
C ARG A 20 5.93 -5.43 -27.78
N ILE A 21 5.97 -4.12 -27.89
CA ILE A 21 5.24 -3.21 -27.04
C ILE A 21 4.07 -2.63 -27.85
N ARG A 22 2.84 -3.06 -27.56
CA ARG A 22 1.60 -2.47 -28.15
C ARG A 22 1.40 -1.05 -27.66
N SER A 23 0.56 -0.23 -28.30
CA SER A 23 0.19 1.09 -27.75
C SER A 23 -0.68 0.96 -26.48
N TYR A 24 -0.83 2.03 -25.69
CA TYR A 24 -1.66 1.96 -24.46
C TYR A 24 -3.14 1.87 -24.81
N GLU A 25 -3.55 2.56 -25.87
CA GLU A 25 -4.89 2.51 -26.43
C GLU A 25 -5.22 1.11 -26.97
N GLU A 26 -4.33 0.51 -27.76
CA GLU A 26 -4.49 -0.87 -28.26
C GLU A 26 -4.60 -1.87 -27.10
N ALA A 27 -3.78 -1.71 -26.08
CA ALA A 27 -3.83 -2.57 -24.91
C ALA A 27 -5.14 -2.40 -24.13
N ALA A 28 -5.67 -1.18 -24.02
CA ALA A 28 -6.96 -0.92 -23.39
C ALA A 28 -8.11 -1.55 -24.19
N ASN A 29 -8.12 -1.40 -25.51
CA ASN A 29 -9.14 -1.96 -26.39
C ASN A 29 -9.14 -3.49 -26.34
N LEU A 30 -7.98 -4.12 -26.54
CA LEU A 30 -7.84 -5.58 -26.44
C LEU A 30 -8.24 -6.12 -25.07
N PHE A 31 -7.89 -5.38 -24.01
CA PHE A 31 -8.28 -5.76 -22.67
C PHE A 31 -9.81 -5.71 -22.50
N ASN A 32 -10.46 -4.64 -22.97
CA ASN A 32 -11.92 -4.50 -22.90
C ASN A 32 -12.64 -5.58 -23.73
N ASP A 33 -12.10 -5.93 -24.89
CA ASP A 33 -12.61 -7.02 -25.74
C ASP A 33 -12.46 -8.39 -25.06
N THR A 34 -11.37 -8.60 -24.32
CA THR A 34 -11.11 -9.85 -23.59
C THR A 34 -12.03 -9.99 -22.37
N PHE A 35 -12.43 -8.87 -21.77
CA PHE A 35 -13.29 -8.83 -20.60
C PHE A 35 -14.52 -7.94 -20.83
N PRO A 36 -15.50 -8.38 -21.65
CA PRO A 36 -16.67 -7.57 -21.99
C PRO A 36 -17.66 -7.45 -20.83
N ASN A 37 -17.59 -8.34 -19.84
CA ASN A 37 -18.52 -8.39 -18.70
C ASN A 37 -18.21 -7.36 -17.59
N ARG A 38 -17.27 -6.45 -17.82
CA ARG A 38 -16.85 -5.43 -16.86
C ARG A 38 -16.87 -4.04 -17.48
N PRO A 39 -16.89 -2.98 -16.66
CA PRO A 39 -16.78 -1.63 -17.20
C PRO A 39 -15.46 -1.49 -17.98
N PRO A 40 -15.47 -0.77 -19.10
CA PRO A 40 -14.28 -0.58 -19.92
C PRO A 40 -13.23 0.21 -19.14
N ILE A 41 -11.97 -0.20 -19.28
CA ILE A 41 -10.84 0.58 -18.79
C ILE A 41 -10.43 1.63 -19.81
N ALA A 42 -10.09 2.80 -19.28
CA ALA A 42 -9.45 3.86 -20.05
C ALA A 42 -7.94 3.59 -20.22
N GLU A 43 -7.37 4.13 -21.30
CA GLU A 43 -5.93 4.14 -21.58
C GLU A 43 -5.09 4.62 -20.39
N SER A 44 -5.54 5.68 -19.71
CA SER A 44 -4.84 6.24 -18.54
C SER A 44 -4.71 5.25 -17.39
N THR A 45 -5.63 4.28 -17.27
CA THR A 45 -5.54 3.19 -16.31
C THR A 45 -4.41 2.24 -16.69
N VAL A 46 -4.29 1.91 -17.98
CA VAL A 46 -3.20 1.08 -18.51
C VAL A 46 -1.86 1.74 -18.29
N GLN A 47 -1.74 3.03 -18.61
CA GLN A 47 -0.52 3.78 -18.42
C GLN A 47 -0.08 3.82 -16.95
N LYS A 48 -1.01 4.07 -16.03
CA LYS A 48 -0.74 4.06 -14.58
C LYS A 48 -0.26 2.69 -14.11
N THR A 49 -0.94 1.62 -14.51
CA THR A 49 -0.55 0.24 -14.16
C THR A 49 0.86 -0.09 -14.66
N VAL A 50 1.18 0.24 -15.91
CA VAL A 50 2.51 0.01 -16.48
C VAL A 50 3.57 0.84 -15.77
N CYS A 51 3.27 2.12 -15.46
CA CYS A 51 4.19 2.99 -14.74
C CYS A 51 4.50 2.45 -13.34
N CYS A 52 3.47 2.05 -12.57
CA CYS A 52 3.66 1.42 -11.26
C CYS A 52 4.50 0.15 -11.36
N PHE A 53 4.24 -0.71 -12.36
CA PHE A 53 5.03 -1.93 -12.57
C PHE A 53 6.50 -1.61 -12.88
N LYS A 54 6.78 -0.63 -13.75
CA LYS A 54 8.16 -0.19 -14.06
C LYS A 54 8.87 0.42 -12.86
N GLN A 55 8.15 1.19 -12.03
CA GLN A 55 8.74 1.93 -10.92
C GLN A 55 8.98 1.05 -9.68
N PHE A 56 8.06 0.13 -9.38
CA PHE A 56 8.08 -0.64 -8.13
C PHE A 56 8.26 -2.15 -8.34
N GLY A 57 8.08 -2.67 -9.55
CA GLY A 57 8.19 -4.10 -9.85
C GLY A 57 7.00 -4.94 -9.36
N PHE A 58 6.05 -4.35 -8.63
CA PHE A 58 4.84 -5.00 -8.18
C PHE A 58 3.60 -4.18 -8.55
N ILE A 59 2.50 -4.89 -8.78
CA ILE A 59 1.22 -4.30 -9.22
C ILE A 59 0.21 -4.19 -8.06
N LYS A 60 0.62 -4.56 -6.84
CA LYS A 60 -0.22 -4.39 -5.65
C LYS A 60 -0.39 -2.90 -5.36
N ASP A 61 -1.62 -2.53 -5.00
CA ASP A 61 -1.90 -1.21 -4.46
C ASP A 61 -0.95 -0.97 -3.28
N LYS A 62 -0.09 0.04 -3.41
CA LYS A 62 0.75 0.48 -2.30
C LYS A 62 -0.20 0.81 -1.15
N PRO A 63 0.06 0.36 0.10
CA PRO A 63 -0.70 0.84 1.23
C PRO A 63 -0.70 2.36 1.17
N ARG A 64 -1.90 2.97 1.18
CA ARG A 64 -2.08 4.41 0.98
C ARG A 64 -1.05 5.11 1.85
N THR A 65 -0.19 5.92 1.23
CA THR A 65 0.79 6.75 1.94
C THR A 65 0.03 7.85 2.67
N GLY A 66 -0.61 7.48 3.78
CA GLY A 66 -1.20 8.38 4.75
C GLY A 66 -0.22 8.62 5.88
N ARG A 67 -0.53 9.63 6.70
CA ARG A 67 0.13 9.84 7.99
C ARG A 67 0.02 8.54 8.81
N PRO A 68 1.12 8.03 9.40
CA PRO A 68 1.03 6.89 10.30
C PRO A 68 -0.01 7.19 11.39
N LYS A 69 -0.86 6.20 11.66
CA LYS A 69 -2.04 6.36 12.51
C LYS A 69 -1.68 6.64 13.98
N SER A 70 -0.44 6.33 14.36
CA SER A 70 0.10 6.53 15.69
C SER A 70 1.41 7.32 15.62
N ALA A 71 1.61 8.19 16.61
CA ALA A 71 2.90 8.84 16.88
C ALA A 71 3.88 7.91 17.61
N THR A 72 3.42 6.74 18.08
CA THR A 72 4.25 5.69 18.68
C THR A 72 4.98 4.94 17.58
N ASN A 73 6.30 5.04 17.57
CA ASN A 73 7.17 4.13 16.82
C ASN A 73 7.48 2.89 17.67
N GLU A 74 8.00 1.84 17.04
CA GLU A 74 8.31 0.57 17.70
C GLU A 74 9.31 0.76 18.86
N GLU A 75 10.30 1.63 18.69
CA GLU A 75 11.27 1.99 19.72
C GLU A 75 10.61 2.55 20.99
N LYS A 76 9.72 3.55 20.87
CA LYS A 76 8.99 4.10 22.02
C LYS A 76 8.08 3.06 22.67
N SER A 77 7.53 2.12 21.90
CA SER A 77 6.72 1.04 22.49
C SER A 77 7.54 0.11 23.38
N VAL A 78 8.78 -0.20 22.98
CA VAL A 78 9.70 -1.03 23.76
C VAL A 78 10.12 -0.31 25.04
N GLU A 79 10.49 0.96 24.95
CA GLU A 79 10.89 1.76 26.12
C GLU A 79 9.76 1.86 27.15
N VAL A 80 8.53 2.10 26.70
CA VAL A 80 7.36 2.19 27.58
C VAL A 80 7.11 0.85 28.27
N MET A 81 7.20 -0.29 27.55
CA MET A 81 7.06 -1.62 28.15
C MET A 81 8.17 -1.91 29.18
N GLN A 82 9.39 -1.45 28.91
CA GLN A 82 10.50 -1.57 29.84
C GLN A 82 10.25 -0.78 31.13
N SER A 83 9.66 0.41 31.05
CA SER A 83 9.33 1.23 32.23
C SER A 83 8.40 0.53 33.24
N PHE A 84 7.42 -0.25 32.75
CA PHE A 84 6.53 -1.05 33.59
C PHE A 84 7.23 -2.29 34.19
N THR A 85 8.22 -2.83 33.48
CA THR A 85 9.05 -3.94 33.97
C THR A 85 9.97 -3.47 35.09
N GLU A 86 10.58 -2.29 34.93
CA GLU A 86 11.47 -1.68 35.92
C GLU A 86 10.72 -1.16 37.14
N ASN A 87 9.49 -0.66 36.95
CA ASN A 87 8.64 -0.17 38.03
C ASN A 87 7.17 -0.55 37.79
N GLN A 88 6.75 -1.68 38.37
CA GLN A 88 5.37 -2.19 38.26
C GLN A 88 4.29 -1.23 38.81
N TYR A 89 4.66 -0.21 39.58
CA TYR A 89 3.73 0.76 40.17
C TYR A 89 3.64 2.06 39.35
N ILE A 90 4.33 2.15 38.22
CA ILE A 90 4.20 3.30 37.33
C ILE A 90 2.81 3.31 36.71
N SER A 91 2.17 4.48 36.70
CA SER A 91 0.87 4.66 36.08
C SER A 91 1.00 4.94 34.58
N VAL A 92 0.04 4.47 33.78
CA VAL A 92 -0.02 4.69 32.33
C VAL A 92 0.14 6.17 31.94
N PRO A 93 -0.50 7.15 32.62
CA PRO A 93 -0.30 8.56 32.29
C PRO A 93 1.13 9.04 32.52
N LYS A 94 1.80 8.51 33.55
CA LYS A 94 3.17 8.88 33.90
C LYS A 94 4.18 8.32 32.91
N ALA A 95 4.05 7.04 32.55
CA ALA A 95 4.87 6.43 31.50
C ALA A 95 4.67 7.15 30.15
N ALA A 96 3.43 7.50 29.78
CA ALA A 96 3.16 8.24 28.56
C ALA A 96 3.84 9.62 28.53
N GLN A 97 3.84 10.33 29.67
CA GLN A 97 4.49 11.62 29.82
C GLN A 97 6.02 11.51 29.71
N GLU A 98 6.62 10.50 30.35
CA GLU A 98 8.08 10.26 30.31
C GLU A 98 8.58 9.97 28.89
N HIS A 99 7.83 9.22 28.08
CA HIS A 99 8.20 8.88 26.71
C HIS A 99 7.61 9.81 25.63
N GLY A 100 6.91 10.88 26.04
CA GLY A 100 6.34 11.88 25.14
C GLY A 100 5.37 11.28 24.12
N ILE A 101 4.51 10.36 24.57
CA ILE A 101 3.43 9.76 23.77
C ILE A 101 2.07 10.07 24.37
N SER A 102 1.01 9.92 23.57
CA SER A 102 -0.35 10.01 24.11
C SER A 102 -0.62 8.84 25.05
N THR A 103 -1.36 9.09 26.13
CA THR A 103 -1.82 8.04 27.05
C THR A 103 -2.62 6.95 26.35
N PHE A 104 -3.35 7.29 25.27
CA PHE A 104 -4.10 6.35 24.44
C PHE A 104 -3.22 5.59 23.43
N SER A 105 -1.92 5.90 23.36
CA SER A 105 -0.95 5.25 22.48
C SER A 105 0.09 4.43 23.25
N VAL A 106 -0.10 4.27 24.56
CA VAL A 106 0.65 3.32 25.39
C VAL A 106 0.21 1.90 24.99
N PRO A 107 1.14 1.02 24.60
CA PRO A 107 0.82 -0.38 24.37
C PRO A 107 0.39 -1.02 25.70
N THR A 108 -0.84 -1.52 25.75
CA THR A 108 -1.39 -2.31 26.86
C THR A 108 -1.14 -3.79 26.66
#